data_AF-A0A956VIG1-F1
#
_entry.id   AF-A0A956VIG1-F1
#
_cell.length_a   1.000
_cell.length_b   1.000
_cell.length_c   1.000
_cell.angle_alpha   90.00
_cell.angle_beta   90.00
_cell.angle_gamma   90.00
#
_symmetry.space_group_name_H-M   'P 1'
#
loop_
_entity.id
_entity.type
_entity.pdbx_description
1 polymer ?
#
loop_
_entity_poly.entity_id
_entity_poly.type
_entity_poly.pdbx_seq_one_letter_code
_entity_poly.pdbx_strand_id
1 'polypeptide(L)'
;VRPFIQNLPGMTSRTQLLPTVTDFTAARARGRVAQASGDEQDKGDFLGTFEDQTQKMSIITGTPKTVIPKVRHVLEYIRPGSIFFWDGDGAMNHDDAMRSLRLMGEEVIPAVREMGKSLDLASPFEIDPKTNEPVTAEA
;
A
#
# COMPACT_ATOMS: atom_id res chain seq x y z
N VAL A 1 1.68 -12.53 -15.47
CA VAL A 1 2.26 -11.92 -14.25
C VAL A 1 3.77 -11.95 -14.38
N ARG A 2 4.47 -10.80 -14.23
CA ARG A 2 5.93 -10.70 -14.46
C ARG A 2 6.68 -11.13 -13.17
N PRO A 3 7.46 -12.22 -13.18
CA PRO A 3 8.01 -12.82 -11.95
C PRO A 3 8.95 -11.89 -11.15
N PHE A 4 9.60 -10.93 -11.82
CA PHE A 4 10.62 -10.07 -11.20
C PHE A 4 10.04 -8.93 -10.34
N ILE A 5 8.74 -8.69 -10.37
CA ILE A 5 8.04 -7.66 -9.58
C ILE A 5 7.43 -8.28 -8.30
N GLN A 6 7.22 -9.60 -8.27
CA GLN A 6 6.64 -10.31 -7.13
C GLN A 6 7.68 -10.83 -6.12
N ASN A 7 8.93 -10.36 -6.18
CA ASN A 7 9.92 -10.77 -5.19
C ASN A 7 9.67 -10.07 -3.85
N LEU A 8 9.97 -10.78 -2.77
CA LEU A 8 9.92 -10.24 -1.41
C LEU A 8 10.80 -8.98 -1.30
N PRO A 9 10.46 -8.04 -0.39
CA PRO A 9 11.26 -6.84 -0.15
C PRO A 9 12.74 -7.17 0.05
N GLY A 10 13.63 -6.47 -0.68
CA GLY A 10 15.08 -6.71 -0.67
C GLY A 10 15.60 -7.68 -1.74
N MET A 11 14.73 -8.44 -2.40
CA MET A 11 15.07 -9.38 -3.49
C MET A 11 14.71 -8.84 -4.89
N THR A 12 14.19 -7.61 -4.97
CA THR A 12 14.02 -6.89 -6.23
C THR A 12 15.39 -6.40 -6.73
N SER A 13 15.82 -6.89 -7.89
CA SER A 13 17.14 -6.55 -8.45
C SER A 13 17.25 -5.07 -8.79
N ARG A 14 18.04 -4.32 -8.00
CA ARG A 14 18.29 -2.88 -8.21
C ARG A 14 18.97 -2.57 -9.55
N THR A 15 19.70 -3.55 -10.10
CA THR A 15 20.39 -3.44 -11.40
C THR A 15 19.42 -3.46 -12.58
N GLN A 16 18.20 -4.00 -12.40
CA GLN A 16 17.17 -3.97 -13.44
C GLN A 16 16.42 -2.64 -13.54
N LEU A 17 16.66 -1.71 -12.61
CA LEU A 17 16.03 -0.37 -12.53
C LEU A 17 16.98 0.76 -12.97
N LEU A 18 18.20 0.45 -13.41
CA LEU A 18 19.17 1.48 -13.82
C LEU A 18 18.78 2.12 -15.16
N PRO A 19 19.14 3.40 -15.41
CA PRO A 19 18.80 4.11 -16.65
C PRO A 19 19.28 3.44 -17.94
N THR A 20 20.27 2.56 -17.86
CA THR A 20 20.78 1.75 -18.98
C THR A 20 19.79 0.66 -19.45
N VAL A 21 18.57 0.61 -18.89
CA VAL A 21 17.44 -0.11 -19.49
C VAL A 21 17.05 0.42 -20.87
N THR A 22 17.39 1.66 -21.20
CA THR A 22 17.11 2.27 -22.52
C THR A 22 18.11 1.88 -23.60
N ASP A 23 19.27 1.31 -23.23
CA ASP A 23 20.29 0.84 -24.17
C ASP A 23 19.99 -0.59 -24.64
N PHE A 24 19.39 -0.67 -25.83
CA PHE A 24 18.91 -1.91 -26.45
C PHE A 24 19.97 -3.01 -26.58
N THR A 25 21.24 -2.64 -26.78
CA THR A 25 22.37 -3.57 -26.92
C THR A 25 22.69 -4.30 -25.62
N ALA A 26 22.72 -3.57 -24.49
CA ALA A 26 22.98 -4.14 -23.17
C ALA A 26 21.78 -4.96 -22.65
N ALA A 27 20.54 -4.58 -23.02
CA ALA A 27 19.34 -5.34 -22.69
C ALA A 27 19.30 -6.71 -23.38
N ARG A 28 19.69 -6.78 -24.66
CA ARG A 28 19.69 -8.01 -25.47
C ARG A 28 20.72 -9.04 -25.01
N ALA A 29 21.92 -8.60 -24.63
CA ALA A 29 22.97 -9.50 -24.12
C ALA A 29 22.58 -10.21 -22.81
N ARG A 30 21.61 -9.68 -22.07
CA ARG A 30 21.10 -10.23 -20.80
C ARG A 30 19.84 -11.09 -20.97
N GLY A 31 19.55 -11.54 -22.20
CA GLY A 31 18.45 -12.47 -22.47
C GLY A 31 17.05 -11.85 -22.46
N ARG A 32 16.92 -10.51 -22.45
CA ARG A 32 15.62 -9.88 -22.73
C ARG A 32 15.37 -9.97 -24.23
N VAL A 33 14.37 -10.76 -24.61
CA VAL A 33 13.82 -10.75 -25.97
C VAL A 33 13.34 -9.33 -26.24
N ALA A 34 13.77 -8.74 -27.36
CA ALA A 34 13.43 -7.38 -27.75
C ALA A 34 11.92 -7.16 -27.60
N GLN A 35 11.52 -6.47 -26.55
CA GLN A 35 10.12 -6.12 -26.35
C GLN A 35 9.84 -4.98 -27.32
N ALA A 36 8.88 -5.22 -28.21
CA ALA A 36 8.58 -4.41 -29.37
C ALA A 36 8.56 -2.91 -29.05
N SER A 37 9.22 -2.14 -29.90
CA SER A 37 9.07 -0.69 -30.02
C SER A 37 7.60 -0.37 -30.35
N GLY A 38 6.91 0.25 -29.42
CA GLY A 38 5.56 0.78 -29.55
C GLY A 38 5.16 1.40 -28.23
N ASP A 39 4.25 2.37 -28.25
CA ASP A 39 3.76 3.20 -27.13
C ASP A 39 3.11 2.42 -25.95
N GLU A 40 3.40 1.12 -25.80
CA GLU A 40 2.90 0.20 -24.79
C GLU A 40 3.77 0.11 -23.52
N GLN A 41 4.67 1.07 -23.29
CA GLN A 41 5.36 1.17 -21.99
C GLN A 41 4.39 1.61 -20.87
N ASP A 42 3.21 2.11 -21.23
CA ASP A 42 2.15 2.59 -20.33
C ASP A 42 1.28 1.46 -19.72
N LYS A 43 1.47 0.20 -20.15
CA LYS A 43 0.81 -0.97 -19.54
C LYS A 43 1.55 -1.50 -18.28
N GLY A 44 2.44 -0.68 -17.70
CA GLY A 44 3.26 -1.02 -16.54
C GLY A 44 2.53 -0.93 -15.21
N ASP A 45 1.49 -0.11 -15.12
CA ASP A 45 0.73 0.08 -13.88
C ASP A 45 -0.74 -0.27 -14.11
N PHE A 46 -1.10 -1.54 -13.87
CA PHE A 46 -2.50 -2.01 -13.95
C PHE A 46 -3.44 -1.17 -13.06
N LEU A 47 -2.90 -0.46 -12.07
CA LEU A 47 -3.63 0.36 -11.13
C LEU A 47 -3.63 1.86 -11.49
N GLY A 48 -3.04 2.30 -12.60
CA GLY A 48 -2.96 3.71 -13.01
C GLY A 48 -1.77 4.45 -12.40
N THR A 49 -1.56 5.73 -12.73
CA THR A 49 -0.38 6.48 -12.24
C THR A 49 -0.41 6.66 -10.72
N PHE A 50 0.70 7.08 -10.11
CA PHE A 50 0.73 7.41 -8.68
C PHE A 50 -0.30 8.51 -8.33
N GLU A 51 -0.44 9.51 -9.19
CA GLU A 51 -1.45 10.56 -9.06
C GLU A 51 -2.87 9.98 -9.13
N ASP A 52 -3.15 9.09 -10.08
CA ASP A 52 -4.46 8.44 -10.17
C ASP A 52 -4.76 7.60 -8.91
N GLN A 53 -3.76 6.87 -8.43
CA GLN A 53 -3.85 6.02 -7.24
C GLN A 53 -4.06 6.81 -5.95
N THR A 54 -3.40 7.97 -5.83
CA THR A 54 -3.60 8.87 -4.70
C THR A 54 -4.96 9.58 -4.76
N GLN A 55 -5.44 9.94 -5.95
CA GLN A 55 -6.77 10.53 -6.15
C GLN A 55 -7.90 9.56 -5.78
N LYS A 56 -7.80 8.29 -6.18
CA LYS A 56 -8.80 7.26 -5.84
C LYS A 56 -8.57 6.62 -4.46
N MET A 57 -7.62 7.13 -3.68
CA MET A 57 -7.27 6.63 -2.34
C MET A 57 -6.85 5.16 -2.29
N SER A 58 -6.34 4.59 -3.40
CA SER A 58 -5.67 3.28 -3.36
C SER A 58 -4.27 3.39 -2.77
N ILE A 59 -3.65 4.57 -2.84
CA ILE A 59 -2.45 4.94 -2.10
C ILE A 59 -2.79 6.12 -1.19
N ILE A 60 -2.52 5.96 0.11
CA ILE A 60 -2.63 7.05 1.09
C ILE A 60 -1.23 7.40 1.57
N THR A 61 -0.78 8.61 1.26
CA THR A 61 0.55 9.11 1.63
C THR A 61 0.50 10.56 2.11
N GLY A 62 1.52 10.95 2.89
CA GLY A 62 1.72 12.29 3.43
C GLY A 62 2.21 12.28 4.88
N THR A 63 2.03 13.41 5.57
CA THR A 63 2.27 13.52 7.01
C THR A 63 1.08 12.98 7.80
N PRO A 64 1.23 12.65 9.10
CA PRO A 64 0.10 12.21 9.95
C PRO A 64 -1.12 13.15 9.85
N LYS A 65 -0.89 14.47 9.88
CA LYS A 65 -1.94 15.51 9.72
C LYS A 65 -2.76 15.37 8.44
N THR A 66 -2.14 14.88 7.36
CA THR A 66 -2.79 14.71 6.05
C THR A 66 -3.31 13.30 5.82
N VAL A 67 -2.71 12.28 6.46
CA VAL A 67 -3.11 10.87 6.31
C VAL A 67 -4.33 10.55 7.16
N ILE A 68 -4.37 11.00 8.43
CA ILE A 68 -5.48 10.74 9.36
C ILE A 68 -6.86 11.12 8.76
N PRO A 69 -7.08 12.31 8.18
CA PRO A 69 -8.37 12.64 7.58
C PRO A 69 -8.72 11.78 6.36
N LYS A 70 -7.72 11.34 5.56
CA LYS A 70 -7.96 10.42 4.44
C LYS A 70 -8.38 9.04 4.94
N VAL A 71 -7.73 8.54 5.99
CA VAL A 71 -8.13 7.29 6.65
C VAL A 71 -9.53 7.40 7.24
N ARG A 72 -9.87 8.53 7.87
CA ARG A 72 -11.22 8.79 8.39
C ARG A 72 -12.28 8.63 7.30
N HIS A 73 -12.05 9.22 6.13
CA HIS A 73 -12.96 9.11 5.00
C HIS A 73 -13.18 7.64 4.58
N VAL A 74 -12.12 6.83 4.54
CA VAL A 74 -12.22 5.38 4.25
C VAL A 74 -13.03 4.65 5.32
N LEU A 75 -12.80 4.95 6.60
CA LEU A 75 -13.54 4.33 7.71
C LEU A 75 -15.03 4.68 7.69
N GLU A 76 -15.37 5.92 7.33
CA GLU A 76 -16.76 6.37 7.19
C GLU A 76 -17.46 5.70 6.01
N TYR A 77 -16.77 5.55 4.88
CA TYR A 77 -17.37 5.02 3.66
C TYR A 77 -17.48 3.48 3.66
N ILE A 78 -16.39 2.77 3.99
CA ILE A 78 -16.33 1.30 3.89
C ILE A 78 -16.80 0.62 5.17
N ARG A 79 -16.76 1.32 6.31
CA ARG A 79 -17.13 0.77 7.62
C ARG A 79 -16.41 -0.55 7.97
N PRO A 80 -15.08 -0.65 7.82
CA PRO A 80 -14.38 -1.92 8.00
C PRO A 80 -14.32 -2.32 9.47
N GLY A 81 -14.55 -3.62 9.76
CA GLY A 81 -14.27 -4.18 11.09
C GLY A 81 -12.77 -4.35 11.34
N SER A 82 -11.96 -4.58 10.30
CA SER A 82 -10.50 -4.69 10.40
C SER A 82 -9.81 -3.92 9.29
N ILE A 83 -8.70 -3.27 9.63
CA ILE A 83 -7.87 -2.53 8.67
C ILE A 83 -6.40 -2.92 8.85
N PHE A 84 -5.73 -3.17 7.73
CA PHE A 84 -4.29 -3.44 7.69
C PHE A 84 -3.58 -2.30 6.97
N PHE A 85 -2.57 -1.71 7.60
CA PHE A 85 -1.75 -0.67 6.99
C PHE A 85 -0.46 -1.29 6.44
N TRP A 86 -0.26 -1.17 5.14
CA TRP A 86 1.01 -1.50 4.51
C TRP A 86 1.92 -0.27 4.54
N ASP A 87 2.70 -0.15 5.62
CA ASP A 87 3.71 0.91 5.77
C ASP A 87 5.05 0.47 5.17
N GLY A 88 5.80 1.43 4.59
CA GLY A 88 7.10 1.17 3.95
C GLY A 88 7.04 0.74 2.48
N ASP A 89 5.92 0.96 1.80
CA ASP A 89 5.81 0.72 0.35
C ASP A 89 6.44 1.87 -0.47
N GLY A 90 6.97 1.53 -1.65
CA GLY A 90 7.67 2.46 -2.54
C GLY A 90 9.19 2.53 -2.33
N ALA A 91 9.82 3.54 -2.93
CA ALA A 91 11.28 3.69 -2.97
C ALA A 91 11.86 4.41 -1.73
N MET A 92 11.44 3.99 -0.53
CA MET A 92 11.93 4.56 0.72
C MET A 92 13.34 4.05 1.06
N ASN A 93 14.18 4.92 1.64
CA ASN A 93 15.40 4.47 2.30
C ASN A 93 15.07 3.98 3.73
N HIS A 94 16.07 3.41 4.41
CA HIS A 94 15.89 2.85 5.74
C HIS A 94 15.40 3.89 6.75
N ASP A 95 16.01 5.07 6.77
CA ASP A 95 15.70 6.11 7.76
C ASP A 95 14.27 6.65 7.58
N ASP A 96 13.85 6.84 6.32
CA ASP A 96 12.48 7.24 5.99
C ASP A 96 11.46 6.17 6.39
N ALA A 97 11.76 4.89 6.13
CA ALA A 97 10.88 3.78 6.53
C ALA A 97 10.75 3.68 8.05
N MET A 98 11.87 3.76 8.78
CA MET A 98 11.87 3.73 10.25
C MET A 98 11.15 4.94 10.85
N ARG A 99 11.31 6.12 10.24
CA ARG A 99 10.57 7.31 10.64
C ARG A 99 9.07 7.17 10.38
N SER A 100 8.67 6.63 9.22
CA SER A 100 7.26 6.35 8.91
C SER A 100 6.65 5.41 9.94
N LEU A 101 7.33 4.29 10.22
CA LEU A 101 6.89 3.31 11.20
C LEU A 101 6.70 3.91 12.59
N ARG A 102 7.64 4.75 13.03
CA ARG A 102 7.52 5.49 14.29
C ARG A 102 6.27 6.38 14.30
N LEU A 103 6.06 7.19 13.27
CA LEU A 103 4.89 8.08 13.18
C LEU A 103 3.57 7.31 13.06
N MET A 104 3.57 6.17 12.38
CA MET A 104 2.42 5.27 12.33
C MET A 104 2.04 4.77 13.71
N GLY A 105 3.02 4.33 14.51
CA GLY A 105 2.80 3.87 15.88
C GLY A 105 2.44 4.97 16.88
N GLU A 106 3.07 6.14 16.78
CA GLU A 106 2.90 7.25 17.74
C GLU A 106 1.68 8.14 17.43
N GLU A 107 1.34 8.34 16.15
CA GLU A 107 0.31 9.32 15.76
C GLU A 107 -0.88 8.67 15.03
N VAL A 108 -0.63 7.90 13.97
CA VAL A 108 -1.70 7.48 13.04
C VAL A 108 -2.57 6.37 13.64
N ILE A 109 -1.98 5.25 14.07
CA ILE A 109 -2.75 4.12 14.62
C ILE A 109 -3.55 4.52 15.87
N PRO A 110 -3.00 5.29 16.83
CA PRO A 110 -3.80 5.78 17.96
C PRO A 110 -5.00 6.62 17.52
N ALA A 111 -4.81 7.55 16.58
CA ALA A 111 -5.91 8.36 16.05
C ALA A 111 -6.98 7.49 15.36
N VAL A 112 -6.56 6.47 14.59
CA VAL A 112 -7.47 5.53 13.92
C VAL A 112 -8.31 4.73 14.92
N ARG A 113 -7.73 4.31 16.06
CA ARG A 113 -8.49 3.62 17.11
C ARG A 113 -9.55 4.51 17.74
N GLU A 114 -9.24 5.77 18.02
CA GLU A 114 -10.22 6.75 18.53
C GLU A 114 -11.31 7.07 17.48
N MET A 115 -10.93 7.13 16.20
CA MET A 115 -11.91 7.24 15.11
C MET A 115 -12.83 6.02 15.06
N GLY A 116 -12.30 4.80 15.22
CA GLY A 116 -13.09 3.59 15.30
C GLY A 116 -14.18 3.66 16.37
N LYS A 117 -13.81 4.06 17.59
CA LYS A 117 -14.75 4.25 18.70
C LYS A 117 -15.80 5.33 18.41
N SER A 118 -15.37 6.50 17.93
CA SER A 118 -16.29 7.62 17.68
C SER A 118 -17.24 7.38 16.50
N LEU A 119 -16.86 6.51 15.57
CA LEU A 119 -17.70 6.07 14.47
C LEU A 119 -18.54 4.84 14.82
N ASP A 120 -18.46 4.29 16.04
CA ASP A 120 -19.15 3.05 16.42
C ASP A 120 -18.81 1.88 15.46
N LEU A 121 -17.52 1.72 15.12
CA LEU A 121 -17.04 0.58 14.34
C LEU A 121 -16.78 -0.60 15.25
N ALA A 122 -17.53 -1.69 15.03
CA ALA A 122 -17.35 -2.91 15.79
C ALA A 122 -16.06 -3.64 15.40
N SER A 123 -15.37 -4.16 16.42
CA SER A 123 -14.20 -5.02 16.26
C SER A 123 -14.61 -6.39 15.71
N PRO A 124 -13.74 -7.08 14.92
CA PRO A 124 -13.98 -8.46 14.50
C PRO A 124 -14.05 -9.45 15.67
N PHE A 125 -13.64 -9.04 16.87
CA PHE A 125 -13.72 -9.83 18.10
C PHE A 125 -14.99 -9.54 18.92
N GLU A 126 -15.76 -8.52 18.53
CA GLU A 126 -16.99 -8.13 19.22
C GLU A 126 -18.24 -8.67 18.53
N ILE A 127 -18.15 -8.98 17.23
CA ILE A 127 -19.28 -9.47 16.41
C ILE A 127 -18.96 -10.86 15.87
N ASP A 128 -19.90 -11.79 16.01
CA ASP A 128 -19.81 -13.11 15.38
C ASP A 128 -19.94 -12.96 13.85
N PRO A 129 -18.94 -13.35 13.04
CA PRO A 129 -18.98 -13.20 11.59
C PRO A 129 -20.06 -14.07 10.91
N LYS A 130 -20.60 -15.08 11.60
CA LYS A 130 -21.66 -15.95 11.10
C LYS A 130 -23.05 -15.36 11.36
N THR A 131 -23.29 -14.81 12.55
CA THR A 131 -24.63 -14.35 12.97
C THR A 131 -24.80 -12.85 12.89
N ASN A 132 -23.70 -12.08 12.84
CA ASN A 132 -23.68 -10.62 12.93
C ASN A 132 -24.26 -10.07 14.24
N GLU A 133 -24.20 -10.88 15.31
CA GLU A 133 -24.63 -10.51 16.66
C GLU A 133 -23.42 -10.28 17.56
N PRO A 134 -23.55 -9.45 18.64
CA PRO A 134 -22.48 -9.29 19.62
C PRO A 134 -22.09 -10.61 20.27
N VAL A 135 -20.79 -10.89 20.32
CA VAL A 135 -20.25 -12.05 21.03
C VAL A 135 -20.47 -11.83 22.52
N THR A 136 -21.32 -12.65 23.14
CA THR A 136 -21.50 -12.67 24.60
C THR A 136 -20.23 -13.17 25.27
N ALA A 137 -19.74 -12.49 26.31
CA ALA A 137 -18.50 -12.79 27.02
C ALA A 137 -18.57 -14.07 27.89
N GLU A 138 -19.10 -15.17 27.35
CA GLU A 138 -19.18 -16.49 27.98
C GLU A 138 -18.36 -17.49 27.15
N ALA A 139 -17.04 -17.46 27.32
CA ALA A 139 -16.13 -18.55 26.94
C ALA A 139 -14.85 -18.50 27.78
#